data_AF-A0AAU3WBF5-F1
#
_entry.id   AF-A0AAU3WBF5-F1
#
_cell.length_a   1.000
_cell.length_b   1.000
_cell.length_c   1.000
_cell.angle_alpha   90.00
_cell.angle_beta   90.00
_cell.angle_gamma   90.00
#
_symmetry.space_group_name_H-M   'P 1'
#
loop_
_entity.id
_entity.type
_entity.pdbx_description
1 polymer ?
#
loop_
_entity_poly.entity_id
_entity_poly.type
_entity_poly.pdbx_seq_one_letter_code
_entity_poly.pdbx_strand_id
1 'polypeptide(L)'
;MSDLYNPNKKESGGPEPAPVTAPAGGGLPPSAPPRQALTGAGDAPEPAPVPDSVPVLEAVPVPSAGQANGTAPDRIRIGLWGAPRSGKTTYLTALPIAAMQYQRHNEGSWNIAGMTQEANAFLTQGVDLLTRRRAFPPASMGVHGMAWSVQGPEEKGKLGFRSRRPNFVLEIQDAAGEVFRHDHPQQAQLVGHLARSHGLIYLFDPVGDAEEATESFTYLQATLIQLAARVRDQGELVDGRLPHHVSVCIAKFDHPDVFRPAVEAGWVTQDTVGSRLPRVPREQSEKFFQWMCDEFRGSNARLVRDALYAHFDPRRISYYAASAVGFRLNPQHVFDYGDYVQPVAVDGTLRIRTSPVPINVLEPLIDLESRIHRDRGRGGGWRVGKRR
;
A
#
# COMPACT_ATOMS: atom_id res chain seq x y z
N MET A 1 1.59 52.43 -8.40
CA MET A 1 0.56 52.52 -9.45
C MET A 1 -0.04 51.14 -9.55
N SER A 2 -1.23 51.02 -8.97
CA SER A 2 -1.84 49.77 -8.53
C SER A 2 -3.14 49.65 -9.30
N ASP A 3 -3.29 48.62 -10.13
CA ASP A 3 -4.61 48.19 -10.61
C ASP A 3 -4.78 46.72 -10.24
N LEU A 4 -5.51 46.55 -9.15
CA LEU A 4 -5.94 45.30 -8.57
C LEU A 4 -7.11 44.72 -9.37
N TYR A 5 -6.96 43.46 -9.74
CA TYR A 5 -8.00 42.58 -10.24
C TYR A 5 -9.18 42.49 -9.24
N ASN A 6 -10.40 42.80 -9.70
CA ASN A 6 -11.62 42.73 -8.91
C ASN A 6 -12.51 41.57 -9.40
N PRO A 7 -12.67 40.48 -8.61
CA PRO A 7 -13.40 39.29 -9.02
C PRO A 7 -14.94 39.42 -8.98
N ASN A 8 -15.50 40.61 -8.68
CA ASN A 8 -16.96 40.81 -8.55
C ASN A 8 -17.59 41.66 -9.67
N LYS A 9 -16.93 41.83 -10.82
CA LYS A 9 -17.52 42.58 -11.95
C LYS A 9 -18.54 41.70 -12.70
N LYS A 10 -19.82 41.83 -12.33
CA LYS A 10 -20.96 41.24 -13.06
C LYS A 10 -21.14 41.94 -14.41
N GLU A 11 -21.01 41.20 -15.50
CA GLU A 11 -21.44 41.65 -16.82
C GLU A 11 -22.97 41.58 -16.91
N SER A 12 -23.61 42.74 -17.05
CA SER A 12 -25.04 42.93 -17.28
C SER A 12 -25.27 43.25 -18.76
N GLY A 13 -26.01 42.42 -19.48
CA GLY A 13 -26.50 42.78 -20.83
C GLY A 13 -26.81 41.59 -21.73
N GLY A 14 -27.94 40.92 -21.51
CA GLY A 14 -28.56 40.03 -22.49
C GLY A 14 -30.05 40.37 -22.60
N PRO A 15 -30.62 40.48 -23.82
CA PRO A 15 -31.99 40.97 -23.99
C PRO A 15 -33.06 39.91 -23.66
N GLU A 16 -34.15 40.40 -23.09
CA GLU A 16 -35.35 39.71 -22.62
C GLU A 16 -36.25 39.25 -23.80
N PRO A 17 -36.89 38.07 -23.75
CA PRO A 17 -37.73 37.58 -24.85
C PRO A 17 -39.17 38.10 -24.79
N ALA A 18 -39.70 38.45 -25.96
CA ALA A 18 -41.09 38.88 -26.17
C ALA A 18 -42.09 37.70 -26.20
N PRO A 19 -43.40 37.93 -25.92
CA PRO A 19 -44.37 36.89 -25.65
C PRO A 19 -45.02 36.33 -26.93
N VAL A 20 -45.32 35.03 -26.95
CA VAL A 20 -46.10 34.41 -28.03
C VAL A 20 -47.31 33.69 -27.46
N THR A 21 -48.47 34.16 -27.90
CA THR A 21 -49.83 33.68 -27.71
C THR A 21 -50.06 32.25 -28.23
N ALA A 22 -50.92 31.53 -27.51
CA ALA A 22 -51.40 30.17 -27.80
C ALA A 22 -52.25 30.05 -29.07
N PRO A 23 -52.31 28.84 -29.65
CA PRO A 23 -53.57 28.29 -30.11
C PRO A 23 -53.92 26.96 -29.40
N ALA A 24 -55.20 26.84 -29.08
CA ALA A 24 -55.85 25.63 -28.61
C ALA A 24 -55.98 24.59 -29.74
N GLY A 25 -55.89 23.30 -29.40
CA GLY A 25 -56.42 22.23 -30.25
C GLY A 25 -55.72 20.88 -30.15
N GLY A 26 -56.34 19.95 -29.41
CA GLY A 26 -56.55 18.55 -29.85
C GLY A 26 -55.38 17.55 -29.79
N GLY A 27 -55.55 16.50 -28.98
CA GLY A 27 -54.96 15.18 -29.24
C GLY A 27 -54.17 14.57 -28.08
N LEU A 28 -54.82 13.76 -27.25
CA LEU A 28 -54.17 12.84 -26.32
C LEU A 28 -53.41 11.73 -27.09
N PRO A 29 -52.14 11.43 -26.79
CA PRO A 29 -51.49 10.21 -27.27
C PRO A 29 -51.83 9.00 -26.39
N PRO A 30 -51.88 7.78 -26.96
CA PRO A 30 -52.42 6.60 -26.31
C PRO A 30 -51.49 5.98 -25.26
N SER A 31 -52.11 5.53 -24.18
CA SER A 31 -51.55 4.73 -23.10
C SER A 31 -50.88 3.45 -23.61
N ALA A 32 -49.69 3.15 -23.09
CA ALA A 32 -48.97 1.92 -23.35
C ALA A 32 -49.78 0.68 -22.92
N PRO A 33 -49.74 -0.43 -23.69
CA PRO A 33 -50.55 -1.61 -23.41
C PRO A 33 -50.00 -2.44 -22.23
N PRO A 34 -50.89 -3.15 -21.51
CA PRO A 34 -50.53 -3.98 -20.36
C PRO A 34 -49.77 -5.25 -20.80
N ARG A 35 -48.73 -5.61 -20.06
CA ARG A 35 -48.06 -6.93 -20.21
C ARG A 35 -49.02 -8.03 -19.77
N GLN A 36 -49.55 -8.76 -20.75
CA GLN A 36 -50.28 -10.01 -20.55
C GLN A 36 -49.33 -11.11 -20.07
N ALA A 37 -49.80 -11.85 -19.07
CA ALA A 37 -49.25 -13.13 -18.66
C ALA A 37 -49.51 -14.17 -19.75
N LEU A 38 -48.44 -14.79 -20.26
CA LEU A 38 -48.54 -15.97 -21.11
C LEU A 38 -48.30 -17.21 -20.25
N THR A 39 -49.41 -17.83 -19.88
CA THR A 39 -49.52 -19.24 -19.51
C THR A 39 -49.24 -20.10 -20.73
N GLY A 40 -48.25 -20.98 -20.64
CA GLY A 40 -47.95 -22.00 -21.63
C GLY A 40 -47.22 -23.16 -20.97
N ALA A 41 -47.99 -24.14 -20.52
CA ALA A 41 -47.50 -25.43 -20.05
C ALA A 41 -47.01 -26.24 -21.25
N GLY A 42 -45.79 -26.75 -21.16
CA GLY A 42 -45.19 -27.74 -22.04
C GLY A 42 -44.12 -28.47 -21.23
N ASP A 43 -44.37 -29.75 -20.98
CA ASP A 43 -43.64 -30.63 -20.07
C ASP A 43 -42.12 -30.62 -20.29
N ALA A 44 -41.40 -30.13 -19.27
CA ALA A 44 -39.98 -30.39 -19.09
C ALA A 44 -39.82 -31.36 -17.91
N PRO A 45 -38.99 -32.42 -18.03
CA PRO A 45 -38.86 -33.44 -16.99
C PRO A 45 -38.41 -32.81 -15.67
N GLU A 46 -39.13 -33.16 -14.61
CA GLU A 46 -38.87 -32.77 -13.23
C GLU A 46 -37.38 -33.05 -12.88
N PRO A 47 -36.61 -32.04 -12.42
CA PRO A 47 -35.24 -32.30 -11.99
C PRO A 47 -35.28 -33.24 -10.80
N ALA A 48 -34.66 -34.41 -10.96
CA ALA A 48 -34.55 -35.41 -9.92
C ALA A 48 -34.07 -34.76 -8.60
N PRO A 49 -34.62 -35.17 -7.43
CA PRO A 49 -34.18 -34.66 -6.15
C PRO A 49 -32.69 -34.88 -6.00
N VAL A 50 -31.95 -33.78 -5.86
CA VAL A 50 -30.51 -33.81 -5.59
C VAL A 50 -30.32 -34.56 -4.27
N PRO A 51 -29.54 -35.65 -4.22
CA PRO A 51 -29.35 -36.38 -2.98
C PRO A 51 -28.71 -35.46 -1.93
N ASP A 52 -29.36 -35.37 -0.76
CA ASP A 52 -29.01 -34.57 0.44
C ASP A 52 -27.71 -35.00 1.13
N SER A 53 -26.74 -35.50 0.39
CA SER A 53 -25.47 -35.98 0.93
C SER A 53 -24.37 -35.89 -0.11
N VAL A 54 -24.01 -34.67 -0.46
CA VAL A 54 -22.63 -34.40 -0.87
C VAL A 54 -21.80 -34.58 0.40
N PRO A 55 -20.90 -35.58 0.51
CA PRO A 55 -20.00 -35.64 1.64
C PRO A 55 -19.25 -34.31 1.70
N VAL A 56 -19.29 -33.65 2.86
CA VAL A 56 -18.44 -32.50 3.16
C VAL A 56 -17.01 -33.01 3.01
N LEU A 57 -16.44 -32.84 1.82
CA LEU A 57 -15.01 -33.00 1.62
C LEU A 57 -14.39 -31.90 2.47
N GLU A 58 -13.83 -32.29 3.61
CA GLU A 58 -12.96 -31.42 4.41
C GLU A 58 -12.06 -30.68 3.44
N ALA A 59 -12.05 -29.34 3.53
CA ALA A 59 -11.19 -28.52 2.69
C ALA A 59 -9.74 -28.96 2.94
N VAL A 60 -9.21 -29.80 2.06
CA VAL A 60 -7.82 -30.25 2.12
C VAL A 60 -6.98 -28.99 1.92
N PRO A 61 -6.19 -28.57 2.92
CA PRO A 61 -5.34 -27.40 2.76
C PRO A 61 -4.41 -27.65 1.58
N VAL A 62 -4.31 -26.65 0.69
CA VAL A 62 -3.33 -26.64 -0.39
C VAL A 62 -1.96 -26.97 0.23
N PRO A 63 -1.25 -28.00 -0.26
CA PRO A 63 0.08 -28.33 0.24
C PRO A 63 0.94 -27.07 0.07
N SER A 64 1.30 -26.43 1.19
CA SER A 64 2.28 -25.35 1.17
C SER A 64 3.56 -25.95 0.61
N ALA A 65 3.90 -25.59 -0.63
CA ALA A 65 5.11 -26.00 -1.29
C ALA A 65 6.28 -25.74 -0.35
N GLY A 66 6.89 -26.83 0.14
CA GLY A 66 8.08 -26.84 0.98
C GLY A 66 8.13 -25.71 2.00
N GLN A 67 7.65 -25.98 3.22
CA GLN A 67 8.49 -25.64 4.36
C GLN A 67 9.86 -26.25 4.06
N ALA A 68 10.75 -25.47 3.45
CA ALA A 68 12.16 -25.66 3.64
C ALA A 68 12.29 -25.67 5.16
N ASN A 69 12.49 -26.86 5.72
CA ASN A 69 13.01 -27.14 7.05
C ASN A 69 14.42 -26.53 7.16
N GLY A 70 14.54 -25.24 6.87
CA GLY A 70 15.57 -24.38 7.41
C GLY A 70 15.06 -23.96 8.78
N THR A 71 15.45 -24.72 9.79
CA THR A 71 15.62 -24.28 11.16
C THR A 71 16.58 -23.09 11.24
N ALA A 72 16.19 -21.95 10.68
CA ALA A 72 16.79 -20.67 10.98
C ALA A 72 15.77 -19.85 11.78
N PRO A 73 15.62 -20.10 13.09
CA PRO A 73 14.87 -19.24 14.01
C PRO A 73 15.38 -17.78 14.06
N ASP A 74 16.36 -17.42 13.24
CA ASP A 74 17.08 -16.16 13.29
C ASP A 74 16.77 -15.18 12.14
N ARG A 75 16.03 -15.60 11.10
CA ARG A 75 15.70 -14.70 9.98
C ARG A 75 14.66 -13.66 10.38
N ILE A 76 14.97 -12.39 10.12
CA ILE A 76 14.04 -11.27 10.30
C ILE A 76 12.87 -11.45 9.32
N ARG A 77 11.65 -11.17 9.81
CA ARG A 77 10.40 -11.26 9.04
C ARG A 77 9.76 -9.89 9.02
N ILE A 78 9.38 -9.42 7.84
CA ILE A 78 8.74 -8.13 7.64
C ILE A 78 7.39 -8.36 6.97
N GLY A 79 6.32 -7.90 7.62
CA GLY A 79 4.97 -7.94 7.06
C GLY A 79 4.64 -6.65 6.32
N LEU A 80 4.08 -6.75 5.12
CA LEU A 80 3.49 -5.61 4.40
C LEU A 80 1.99 -5.51 4.67
N TRP A 81 1.56 -4.36 5.15
CA TRP A 81 0.20 -4.09 5.60
C TRP A 81 -0.27 -2.70 5.14
N GLY A 82 -1.58 -2.55 4.95
CA GLY A 82 -2.21 -1.32 4.46
C GLY A 82 -3.61 -1.61 3.97
N ALA A 83 -4.48 -0.59 3.99
CA ALA A 83 -5.86 -0.69 3.54
C ALA A 83 -5.97 -1.18 2.07
N PRO A 84 -7.14 -1.63 1.61
CA PRO A 84 -7.38 -1.82 0.18
C PRO A 84 -6.99 -0.56 -0.60
N ARG A 85 -6.52 -0.71 -1.83
CA ARG A 85 -6.13 0.41 -2.72
C ARG A 85 -4.94 1.29 -2.25
N SER A 86 -4.36 1.01 -1.08
CA SER A 86 -3.15 1.69 -0.58
C SER A 86 -1.87 1.48 -1.41
N GLY A 87 -1.94 0.62 -2.43
CA GLY A 87 -0.84 0.39 -3.37
C GLY A 87 0.11 -0.75 -2.99
N LYS A 88 -0.27 -1.65 -2.07
CA LYS A 88 0.54 -2.83 -1.67
C LYS A 88 1.07 -3.63 -2.85
N THR A 89 0.19 -4.00 -3.78
CA THR A 89 0.55 -4.77 -4.98
C THR A 89 1.56 -4.02 -5.84
N THR A 90 1.33 -2.72 -6.10
CA THR A 90 2.25 -1.87 -6.88
C THR A 90 3.59 -1.65 -6.18
N TYR A 91 3.57 -1.47 -4.86
CA TYR A 91 4.79 -1.34 -4.04
C TYR A 91 5.66 -2.60 -4.17
N LEU A 92 5.04 -3.78 -4.05
CA LEU A 92 5.73 -5.06 -4.17
C LEU A 92 6.26 -5.30 -5.59
N THR A 93 5.49 -4.98 -6.65
CA THR A 93 5.96 -5.12 -8.03
C THR A 93 7.08 -4.15 -8.38
N ALA A 94 7.17 -3.01 -7.68
CA ALA A 94 8.24 -2.03 -7.86
C ALA A 94 9.56 -2.42 -7.16
N LEU A 95 9.56 -3.36 -6.20
CA LEU A 95 10.75 -3.71 -5.42
C LEU A 95 11.95 -4.18 -6.25
N PRO A 96 11.81 -5.09 -7.25
CA PRO A 96 12.94 -5.48 -8.09
C PRO A 96 13.51 -4.28 -8.87
N ILE A 97 12.65 -3.35 -9.28
CA ILE A 97 13.06 -2.14 -9.99
C ILE A 97 13.86 -1.23 -9.05
N ALA A 98 13.38 -1.02 -7.83
CA ALA A 98 14.08 -0.26 -6.80
C ALA A 98 15.45 -0.87 -6.46
N ALA A 99 15.53 -2.21 -6.34
CA ALA A 99 16.79 -2.92 -6.09
C ALA A 99 17.81 -2.75 -7.22
N MET A 100 17.38 -2.89 -8.48
CA MET A 100 18.24 -2.64 -9.64
C MET A 100 18.73 -1.19 -9.72
N GLN A 101 17.89 -0.22 -9.36
CA GLN A 101 18.26 1.19 -9.35
C GLN A 101 19.20 1.52 -8.18
N TYR A 102 18.98 0.94 -7.01
CA TYR A 102 19.86 1.10 -5.85
C TYR A 102 21.31 0.71 -6.18
N GLN A 103 21.51 -0.41 -6.89
CA GLN A 103 22.82 -0.89 -7.31
C GLN A 103 23.55 0.08 -8.27
N ARG A 104 22.83 0.91 -9.04
CA ARG A 104 23.47 1.88 -9.95
C ARG A 104 24.09 3.06 -9.21
N HIS A 105 23.60 3.34 -8.01
CA HIS A 105 23.96 4.54 -7.25
C HIS A 105 24.72 4.23 -5.94
N ASN A 106 24.79 2.95 -5.54
CA ASN A 106 25.40 2.51 -4.29
C ASN A 106 26.33 1.30 -4.52
N GLU A 107 27.23 1.06 -3.58
CA GLU A 107 28.08 -0.13 -3.60
C GLU A 107 27.27 -1.37 -3.18
N GLY A 108 27.16 -2.34 -4.09
CA GLY A 108 26.55 -3.64 -3.84
C GLY A 108 25.14 -3.81 -4.39
N SER A 109 24.66 -5.06 -4.41
CA SER A 109 23.37 -5.41 -4.98
C SER A 109 22.42 -5.99 -3.94
N TRP A 110 21.14 -5.64 -4.09
CA TRP A 110 20.04 -6.27 -3.37
C TRP A 110 19.40 -7.32 -4.26
N ASN A 111 19.35 -8.55 -3.77
CA ASN A 111 18.75 -9.67 -4.47
C ASN A 111 17.40 -9.99 -3.82
N ILE A 112 16.36 -10.06 -4.64
CA ILE A 112 15.00 -10.39 -4.22
C ILE A 112 14.57 -11.63 -4.98
N ALA A 113 14.20 -12.69 -4.26
CA ALA A 113 13.76 -13.95 -4.85
C ALA A 113 12.48 -14.44 -4.15
N GLY A 114 11.51 -14.87 -4.94
CA GLY A 114 10.31 -15.53 -4.42
C GLY A 114 10.67 -16.84 -3.74
N MET A 115 10.04 -17.12 -2.60
CA MET A 115 10.21 -18.38 -1.89
C MET A 115 9.41 -19.52 -2.54
N THR A 116 8.52 -19.21 -3.47
CA THR A 116 7.75 -20.16 -4.28
C THR A 116 7.82 -19.79 -5.76
N GLN A 117 7.37 -20.69 -6.64
CA GLN A 117 7.31 -20.42 -8.08
C GLN A 117 6.32 -19.28 -8.40
N GLU A 118 5.19 -19.25 -7.70
CA GLU A 118 4.15 -18.22 -7.85
C GLU A 118 4.68 -16.85 -7.45
N ALA A 119 5.43 -16.78 -6.33
CA ALA A 119 6.06 -15.54 -5.87
C ALA A 119 7.11 -15.01 -6.87
N ASN A 120 7.85 -15.89 -7.55
CA ASN A 120 8.81 -15.51 -8.60
C ASN A 120 8.10 -15.07 -9.89
N ALA A 121 7.04 -15.78 -10.30
CA ALA A 121 6.21 -15.41 -11.44
C ALA A 121 5.57 -14.03 -11.24
N PHE A 122 5.07 -13.77 -10.02
CA PHE A 122 4.52 -12.47 -9.64
C PHE A 122 5.51 -11.33 -9.86
N LEU A 123 6.76 -11.45 -9.38
CA LEU A 123 7.77 -10.40 -9.56
C LEU A 123 8.12 -10.20 -11.04
N THR A 124 8.27 -11.30 -11.79
CA THR A 124 8.60 -11.26 -13.21
C THR A 124 7.50 -10.56 -14.02
N GLN A 125 6.24 -10.93 -13.78
CA GLN A 125 5.09 -10.31 -14.39
C GLN A 125 4.93 -8.83 -13.97
N GLY A 126 5.16 -8.53 -12.69
CA GLY A 126 5.11 -7.17 -12.16
C GLY A 126 6.12 -6.24 -12.82
N VAL A 127 7.35 -6.70 -13.02
CA VAL A 127 8.39 -5.94 -13.73
C VAL A 127 7.99 -5.71 -15.20
N ASP A 128 7.51 -6.74 -15.90
CA ASP A 128 7.03 -6.60 -17.30
C ASP A 128 5.86 -5.59 -17.40
N LEU A 129 4.91 -5.65 -16.47
CA LEU A 129 3.77 -4.72 -16.41
C LEU A 129 4.23 -3.26 -16.27
N LEU A 130 5.07 -2.97 -15.28
CA LEU A 130 5.49 -1.60 -15.00
C LEU A 130 6.47 -1.05 -16.05
N THR A 131 7.40 -1.88 -16.54
CA THR A 131 8.51 -1.40 -17.38
C THR A 131 8.22 -1.49 -18.88
N ARG A 132 7.56 -2.56 -19.34
CA ARG A 132 7.30 -2.78 -20.77
C ARG A 132 5.87 -2.42 -21.15
N ARG A 133 4.88 -2.95 -20.41
CA ARG A 133 3.46 -2.74 -20.73
C ARG A 133 2.92 -1.40 -20.26
N ARG A 134 3.68 -0.68 -19.43
CA ARG A 134 3.31 0.63 -18.89
C ARG A 134 1.94 0.58 -18.19
N ALA A 135 1.68 -0.48 -17.45
CA ALA A 135 0.40 -0.73 -16.81
C ALA A 135 0.57 -0.99 -15.33
N PHE A 136 -0.40 -0.56 -14.53
CA PHE A 136 -0.48 -0.92 -13.13
C PHE A 136 -0.90 -2.39 -12.98
N PRO A 137 -0.39 -3.11 -11.97
CA PRO A 137 -0.92 -4.44 -11.66
C PRO A 137 -2.40 -4.32 -11.29
N PRO A 138 -3.26 -5.25 -11.75
CA PRO A 138 -4.66 -5.25 -11.35
C PRO A 138 -4.80 -5.50 -9.84
N ALA A 139 -5.89 -5.01 -9.26
CA ALA A 139 -6.23 -5.33 -7.87
C ALA A 139 -6.28 -6.85 -7.71
N SER A 140 -5.61 -7.38 -6.70
CA SER A 140 -5.68 -8.81 -6.35
C SER A 140 -5.00 -9.76 -7.36
N MET A 141 -3.76 -9.52 -7.80
CA MET A 141 -2.93 -10.51 -8.53
C MET A 141 -2.59 -11.79 -7.71
N GLY A 142 -3.50 -12.27 -6.87
CA GLY A 142 -3.39 -13.55 -6.16
C GLY A 142 -2.28 -13.58 -5.13
N VAL A 143 -1.91 -12.45 -4.53
CA VAL A 143 -0.75 -12.34 -3.62
C VAL A 143 -1.02 -12.93 -2.22
N HIS A 144 -1.81 -13.99 -2.16
CA HIS A 144 -2.21 -14.64 -0.92
C HIS A 144 -1.06 -15.51 -0.40
N GLY A 145 -0.51 -15.13 0.77
CA GLY A 145 0.48 -15.95 1.46
C GLY A 145 1.82 -16.08 0.75
N MET A 146 2.17 -15.14 -0.14
CA MET A 146 3.46 -15.14 -0.80
C MET A 146 4.55 -14.53 0.10
N ALA A 147 5.77 -15.04 -0.07
CA ALA A 147 6.95 -14.57 0.63
C ALA A 147 8.16 -14.46 -0.30
N TRP A 148 9.03 -13.49 -0.02
CA TRP A 148 10.28 -13.27 -0.75
C TRP A 148 11.46 -13.21 0.20
N SER A 149 12.56 -13.86 -0.16
CA SER A 149 13.85 -13.64 0.49
C SER A 149 14.49 -12.39 -0.11
N VAL A 150 14.90 -11.48 0.75
CA VAL A 150 15.61 -10.26 0.38
C VAL A 150 17.01 -10.30 1.01
N GLN A 151 18.04 -10.19 0.18
CA GLN A 151 19.43 -10.29 0.60
C GLN A 151 20.19 -9.05 0.13
N GLY A 152 20.84 -8.37 1.08
CA GLY A 152 21.64 -7.19 0.80
C GLY A 152 23.09 -7.51 0.44
N PRO A 153 23.89 -6.47 0.15
CA PRO A 153 25.33 -6.60 0.00
C PRO A 153 26.01 -6.93 1.34
N GLU A 154 27.26 -7.36 1.27
CA GLU A 154 28.08 -7.58 2.45
C GLU A 154 28.47 -6.23 3.08
N GLU A 155 28.04 -6.00 4.31
CA GLU A 155 28.39 -4.83 5.11
C GLU A 155 29.68 -5.11 5.90
N LYS A 156 30.75 -4.39 5.55
CA LYS A 156 32.00 -4.44 6.31
C LYS A 156 31.76 -3.88 7.71
N GLY A 157 31.95 -4.72 8.72
CA GLY A 157 31.92 -4.28 10.11
C GLY A 157 32.98 -3.21 10.39
N LYS A 158 32.67 -2.26 11.28
CA LYS A 158 33.72 -1.40 11.86
C LYS A 158 34.67 -2.26 12.71
N LEU A 159 35.92 -1.82 12.84
CA LEU A 159 37.05 -2.52 13.48
C LEU A 159 36.61 -3.44 14.66
N GLY A 160 36.73 -4.76 14.49
CA GLY A 160 36.39 -5.78 15.49
C GLY A 160 35.03 -6.48 15.32
N PHE A 161 34.13 -5.97 14.46
CA PHE A 161 32.85 -6.62 14.17
C PHE A 161 32.93 -7.53 12.94
N ARG A 162 32.28 -8.70 13.00
CA ARG A 162 32.15 -9.61 11.84
C ARG A 162 31.38 -8.90 10.73
N SER A 163 31.89 -9.08 9.51
CA SER A 163 31.16 -8.75 8.28
C SER A 163 29.79 -9.43 8.29
N ARG A 164 28.75 -8.71 7.87
CA ARG A 164 27.37 -9.18 7.92
C ARG A 164 26.70 -8.94 6.58
N ARG A 165 25.79 -9.83 6.21
CA ARG A 165 24.93 -9.66 5.05
C ARG A 165 23.47 -9.53 5.51
N PRO A 166 22.80 -8.38 5.31
CA PRO A 166 21.38 -8.24 5.63
C PRO A 166 20.57 -9.31 4.91
N ASN A 167 19.68 -9.98 5.65
CA ASN A 167 18.84 -11.05 5.10
C ASN A 167 17.53 -11.14 5.88
N PHE A 168 16.43 -10.99 5.17
CA PHE A 168 15.09 -11.04 5.74
C PHE A 168 14.09 -11.67 4.78
N VAL A 169 12.93 -12.04 5.33
CA VAL A 169 11.77 -12.49 4.59
C VAL A 169 10.75 -11.36 4.57
N LEU A 170 10.33 -10.96 3.38
CA LEU A 170 9.18 -10.09 3.17
C LEU A 170 7.95 -10.96 2.93
N GLU A 171 6.93 -10.79 3.77
CA GLU A 171 5.64 -11.47 3.65
C GLU A 171 4.57 -10.44 3.32
N ILE A 172 3.71 -10.77 2.36
CA ILE A 172 2.53 -9.98 2.05
C ILE A 172 1.30 -10.85 2.24
N GLN A 173 0.25 -10.22 2.71
CA GLN A 173 -1.08 -10.77 2.59
C GLN A 173 -1.96 -9.70 1.96
N ASP A 174 -2.13 -9.82 0.64
CA ASP A 174 -3.06 -8.96 -0.07
C ASP A 174 -4.46 -9.54 0.13
N ALA A 175 -5.24 -8.89 0.98
CA ALA A 175 -6.67 -9.13 1.11
C ALA A 175 -7.37 -8.25 0.08
N ALA A 176 -8.14 -8.87 -0.83
CA ALA A 176 -9.05 -8.11 -1.70
C ALA A 176 -10.02 -7.28 -0.83
N GLY A 177 -10.55 -6.18 -1.36
CA GLY A 177 -11.50 -5.31 -0.64
C GLY A 177 -12.77 -6.00 -0.14
N GLU A 178 -13.06 -7.23 -0.59
CA GLU A 178 -14.21 -8.03 -0.17
C GLU A 178 -14.00 -8.81 1.15
N VAL A 179 -12.78 -8.84 1.69
CA VAL A 179 -12.38 -9.61 2.90
C VAL A 179 -12.93 -9.01 4.22
N PHE A 180 -13.77 -7.98 4.13
CA PHE A 180 -14.16 -7.09 5.23
C PHE A 180 -15.42 -7.49 5.99
N ARG A 181 -15.94 -8.69 5.74
CA ARG A 181 -16.92 -9.29 6.66
C ARG A 181 -16.16 -9.78 7.90
N HIS A 182 -16.62 -9.41 9.09
CA HIS A 182 -15.96 -9.61 10.41
C HIS A 182 -15.59 -11.07 10.78
N ASP A 183 -15.85 -12.03 9.90
CA ASP A 183 -15.57 -13.46 10.08
C ASP A 183 -14.80 -14.07 8.89
N HIS A 184 -14.19 -13.25 8.02
CA HIS A 184 -13.49 -13.80 6.87
C HIS A 184 -12.19 -14.51 7.31
N PRO A 185 -11.98 -15.79 6.94
CA PRO A 185 -10.83 -16.58 7.40
C PRO A 185 -9.46 -15.96 7.04
N GLN A 186 -9.43 -15.12 6.00
CA GLN A 186 -8.21 -14.41 5.58
C GLN A 186 -7.77 -13.32 6.58
N GLN A 187 -8.68 -12.78 7.41
CA GLN A 187 -8.31 -11.80 8.44
C GLN A 187 -7.50 -12.45 9.56
N ALA A 188 -7.89 -13.64 10.02
CA ALA A 188 -7.14 -14.40 11.03
C ALA A 188 -5.74 -14.79 10.52
N GLN A 189 -5.63 -15.14 9.23
CA GLN A 189 -4.34 -15.43 8.60
C GLN A 189 -3.45 -14.17 8.55
N LEU A 190 -4.00 -13.01 8.16
CA LEU A 190 -3.28 -11.73 8.15
C LEU A 190 -2.74 -11.41 9.54
N VAL A 191 -3.60 -11.45 10.56
CA VAL A 191 -3.19 -11.19 11.95
C VAL A 191 -2.12 -12.17 12.40
N GLY A 192 -2.25 -13.45 12.04
CA GLY A 192 -1.23 -14.47 12.33
C GLY A 192 0.12 -14.20 11.67
N HIS A 193 0.15 -13.63 10.47
CA HIS A 193 1.39 -13.26 9.77
C HIS A 193 2.02 -12.01 10.39
N LEU A 194 1.22 -11.00 10.67
CA LEU A 194 1.68 -9.77 11.32
C LEU A 194 2.24 -10.09 12.71
N ALA A 195 1.56 -10.93 13.52
CA ALA A 195 2.02 -11.30 14.86
C ALA A 195 3.37 -12.02 14.89
N ARG A 196 3.73 -12.77 13.84
CA ARG A 196 5.04 -13.44 13.72
C ARG A 196 6.12 -12.55 13.09
N SER A 197 5.75 -11.36 12.62
CA SER A 197 6.68 -10.44 12.00
C SER A 197 7.51 -9.71 13.05
N HIS A 198 8.74 -9.36 12.72
CA HIS A 198 9.61 -8.55 13.57
C HIS A 198 9.48 -7.06 13.26
N GLY A 199 9.13 -6.76 12.00
CA GLY A 199 8.81 -5.42 11.57
C GLY A 199 7.63 -5.40 10.61
N LEU A 200 7.01 -4.24 10.49
CA LEU A 200 5.85 -4.00 9.65
C LEU A 200 6.13 -2.80 8.73
N ILE A 201 5.84 -2.97 7.43
CA ILE A 201 5.63 -1.83 6.53
C ILE A 201 4.14 -1.53 6.54
N TYR A 202 3.76 -0.32 6.95
CA TYR A 202 2.39 0.17 6.84
C TYR A 202 2.30 1.16 5.69
N LEU A 203 1.52 0.86 4.65
CA LEU A 203 1.21 1.80 3.58
C LEU A 203 0.02 2.66 3.98
N PHE A 204 0.31 3.91 4.31
CA PHE A 204 -0.68 4.95 4.54
C PHE A 204 -1.00 5.60 3.20
N ASP A 205 -2.25 5.47 2.76
CA ASP A 205 -2.74 6.12 1.54
C ASP A 205 -3.44 7.42 1.90
N PRO A 206 -2.83 8.58 1.59
CA PRO A 206 -3.50 9.85 1.83
C PRO A 206 -4.55 10.15 0.75
N VAL A 207 -4.56 9.45 -0.38
CA VAL A 207 -5.46 9.74 -1.51
C VAL A 207 -6.78 9.00 -1.32
N GLY A 208 -7.87 9.69 -1.66
CA GLY A 208 -9.22 9.15 -1.60
C GLY A 208 -10.21 10.17 -1.08
N ASP A 209 -11.48 9.82 -1.15
CA ASP A 209 -12.54 10.60 -0.52
C ASP A 209 -12.71 10.28 0.97
N ALA A 210 -13.69 10.93 1.61
CA ALA A 210 -13.94 10.75 3.04
C ALA A 210 -14.42 9.32 3.39
N GLU A 211 -15.10 8.64 2.48
CA GLU A 211 -15.58 7.27 2.67
C GLU A 211 -14.39 6.31 2.62
N GLU A 212 -13.56 6.40 1.58
CA GLU A 212 -12.33 5.60 1.44
C GLU A 212 -11.37 5.81 2.64
N ALA A 213 -11.26 7.04 3.14
CA ALA A 213 -10.46 7.35 4.33
C ALA A 213 -11.02 6.70 5.60
N THR A 214 -12.34 6.64 5.73
CA THR A 214 -13.03 6.02 6.88
C THR A 214 -12.90 4.50 6.86
N GLU A 215 -13.04 3.89 5.69
CA GLU A 215 -12.81 2.46 5.50
C GLU A 215 -11.36 2.08 5.80
N SER A 216 -10.40 2.88 5.32
CA SER A 216 -8.98 2.68 5.57
C SER A 216 -8.62 2.75 7.06
N PHE A 217 -9.22 3.69 7.79
CA PHE A 217 -9.06 3.77 9.24
C PHE A 217 -9.73 2.59 9.96
N THR A 218 -10.94 2.21 9.56
CA THR A 218 -11.65 1.07 10.15
C THR A 218 -10.85 -0.22 9.98
N TYR A 219 -10.25 -0.44 8.81
CA TYR A 219 -9.34 -1.56 8.55
C TYR A 219 -8.13 -1.56 9.48
N LEU A 220 -7.47 -0.41 9.59
CA LEU A 220 -6.30 -0.20 10.43
C LEU A 220 -6.64 -0.58 11.88
N GLN A 221 -7.71 0.00 12.41
CA GLN A 221 -8.09 -0.17 13.80
C GLN A 221 -8.51 -1.62 14.11
N ALA A 222 -9.30 -2.25 13.25
CA ALA A 222 -9.69 -3.64 13.41
C ALA A 222 -8.46 -4.58 13.42
N THR A 223 -7.51 -4.35 12.51
CA THR A 223 -6.27 -5.14 12.44
C THR A 223 -5.42 -4.96 13.69
N LEU A 224 -5.26 -3.72 14.18
CA LEU A 224 -4.45 -3.42 15.37
C LEU A 224 -5.02 -4.02 16.65
N ILE A 225 -6.35 -3.95 16.83
CA ILE A 225 -7.02 -4.55 17.99
C ILE A 225 -6.78 -6.08 18.00
N GLN A 226 -6.99 -6.74 16.86
CA GLN A 226 -6.81 -8.19 16.75
C GLN A 226 -5.34 -8.60 16.89
N LEU A 227 -4.41 -7.83 16.32
CA LEU A 227 -2.98 -8.05 16.46
C LEU A 227 -2.52 -7.90 17.91
N ALA A 228 -2.96 -6.83 18.59
CA ALA A 228 -2.66 -6.62 20.01
C ALA A 228 -3.22 -7.73 20.89
N ALA A 229 -4.46 -8.17 20.64
CA ALA A 229 -5.03 -9.32 21.33
C ALA A 229 -4.19 -10.58 21.11
N ARG A 230 -3.84 -10.89 19.85
CA ARG A 230 -3.07 -12.08 19.50
C ARG A 230 -1.70 -12.13 20.16
N VAL A 231 -0.97 -11.00 20.16
CA VAL A 231 0.38 -10.86 20.74
C VAL A 231 0.33 -10.87 22.27
N ARG A 232 -0.70 -10.24 22.86
CA ARG A 232 -0.97 -10.31 24.30
C ARG A 232 -1.20 -11.75 24.75
N ASP A 233 -2.00 -12.50 24.01
CA ASP A 233 -2.33 -13.90 24.35
C ASP A 233 -1.09 -14.81 24.22
N GLN A 234 -0.05 -14.37 23.51
CA GLN A 234 1.29 -15.00 23.47
C GLN A 234 2.22 -14.54 24.60
N GLY A 235 1.85 -13.51 25.36
CA GLY A 235 2.70 -12.91 26.40
C GLY A 235 3.87 -12.09 25.84
N GLU A 236 3.77 -11.61 24.60
CA GLU A 236 4.88 -10.99 23.86
C GLU A 236 4.78 -9.45 23.76
N LEU A 237 3.81 -8.83 24.45
CA LEU A 237 3.76 -7.37 24.55
C LEU A 237 4.97 -6.82 25.29
N VAL A 238 5.45 -5.66 24.84
CA VAL A 238 6.54 -4.91 25.49
C VAL A 238 5.95 -3.63 26.05
N ASP A 239 5.99 -3.46 27.37
CA ASP A 239 5.39 -2.32 28.07
C ASP A 239 3.91 -2.07 27.69
N GLY A 240 3.16 -3.17 27.50
CA GLY A 240 1.75 -3.13 27.10
C GLY A 240 1.51 -2.77 25.62
N ARG A 241 2.57 -2.68 24.81
CA ARG A 241 2.54 -2.32 23.39
C ARG A 241 3.02 -3.45 22.51
N LEU A 242 2.69 -3.37 21.22
CA LEU A 242 3.17 -4.28 20.20
C LEU A 242 4.71 -4.20 20.08
N PRO A 243 5.43 -5.34 20.01
CA PRO A 243 6.90 -5.37 20.00
C PRO A 243 7.53 -4.94 18.67
N HIS A 244 6.73 -4.90 17.61
CA HIS A 244 7.18 -4.69 16.23
C HIS A 244 7.87 -3.35 16.02
N HIS A 245 8.87 -3.33 15.14
CA HIS A 245 9.29 -2.09 14.49
C HIS A 245 8.34 -1.75 13.32
N VAL A 246 8.04 -0.48 13.10
CA VAL A 246 7.14 -0.06 12.02
C VAL A 246 7.86 0.95 11.12
N SER A 247 7.68 0.80 9.81
CA SER A 247 7.97 1.86 8.84
C SER A 247 6.64 2.28 8.20
N VAL A 248 6.18 3.48 8.49
CA VAL A 248 5.00 4.09 7.89
C VAL A 248 5.43 4.74 6.57
N CYS A 249 4.90 4.22 5.48
CA CYS A 249 5.15 4.75 4.14
C CYS A 249 3.91 5.54 3.70
N ILE A 250 4.04 6.86 3.59
CA ILE A 250 3.04 7.72 2.95
C ILE A 250 3.09 7.40 1.45
N ALA A 251 2.18 6.55 1.01
CA ALA A 251 2.12 6.04 -0.34
C ALA A 251 1.66 7.11 -1.35
N LYS A 252 1.88 6.82 -2.63
CA LYS A 252 1.45 7.68 -3.75
C LYS A 252 1.98 9.11 -3.62
N PHE A 253 3.22 9.27 -3.13
CA PHE A 253 3.87 10.59 -3.02
C PHE A 253 4.01 11.30 -4.38
N ASP A 254 3.91 10.59 -5.49
CA ASP A 254 3.87 11.14 -6.86
C ASP A 254 2.51 11.72 -7.27
N HIS A 255 1.45 11.46 -6.50
CA HIS A 255 0.10 11.92 -6.82
C HIS A 255 -0.01 13.45 -6.66
N PRO A 256 -0.65 14.18 -7.59
CA PRO A 256 -0.80 15.63 -7.50
C PRO A 256 -1.39 16.11 -6.18
N ASP A 257 -2.43 15.44 -5.69
CA ASP A 257 -3.11 15.73 -4.42
C ASP A 257 -2.28 15.36 -3.17
N VAL A 258 -1.02 15.00 -3.32
CA VAL A 258 -0.10 14.76 -2.20
C VAL A 258 1.15 15.58 -2.42
N PHE A 259 1.71 15.49 -3.62
CA PHE A 259 2.96 16.12 -3.98
C PHE A 259 2.90 17.65 -3.98
N ARG A 260 1.90 18.26 -4.63
CA ARG A 260 1.84 19.74 -4.74
C ARG A 260 1.64 20.39 -3.38
N PRO A 261 0.68 19.95 -2.53
CA PRO A 261 0.54 20.51 -1.20
C PRO A 261 1.80 20.35 -0.36
N ALA A 262 2.52 19.23 -0.48
CA ALA A 262 3.79 19.03 0.22
C ALA A 262 4.89 20.01 -0.25
N VAL A 263 4.98 20.29 -1.55
CA VAL A 263 5.89 21.29 -2.12
C VAL A 263 5.53 22.69 -1.65
N GLU A 264 4.25 23.05 -1.74
CA GLU A 264 3.73 24.37 -1.35
C GLU A 264 3.95 24.65 0.15
N ALA A 265 3.85 23.62 0.99
CA ALA A 265 4.13 23.69 2.43
C ALA A 265 5.63 23.58 2.78
N GLY A 266 6.53 23.45 1.80
CA GLY A 266 7.98 23.48 2.01
C GLY A 266 8.60 22.18 2.55
N TRP A 267 7.88 21.05 2.47
CA TRP A 267 8.38 19.74 2.94
C TRP A 267 9.31 19.03 1.97
N VAL A 268 9.32 19.47 0.71
CA VAL A 268 9.99 18.79 -0.40
C VAL A 268 11.29 19.49 -0.74
N THR A 269 12.35 18.69 -0.81
CA THR A 269 13.66 19.08 -1.32
C THR A 269 13.94 18.34 -2.62
N GLN A 270 14.97 18.76 -3.35
CA GLN A 270 15.36 18.14 -4.61
C GLN A 270 16.87 17.96 -4.66
N ASP A 271 17.32 16.79 -5.09
CA ASP A 271 18.74 16.54 -5.32
C ASP A 271 19.27 17.52 -6.39
N THR A 272 20.49 18.03 -6.22
CA THR A 272 21.09 18.97 -7.19
C THR A 272 21.74 18.26 -8.39
N VAL A 273 21.92 16.94 -8.29
CA VAL A 273 22.61 16.08 -9.26
C VAL A 273 21.73 14.89 -9.68
N GLY A 274 22.12 14.24 -10.78
CA GLY A 274 21.38 13.08 -11.32
C GLY A 274 19.99 13.46 -11.81
N SER A 275 19.00 12.60 -11.53
CA SER A 275 17.61 12.83 -11.96
C SER A 275 16.89 13.94 -11.20
N ARG A 276 17.53 14.51 -10.18
CA ARG A 276 16.98 15.58 -9.33
C ARG A 276 15.58 15.20 -8.82
N LEU A 277 15.42 14.00 -8.30
CA LEU A 277 14.11 13.55 -7.83
C LEU A 277 13.73 14.33 -6.57
N PRO A 278 12.45 14.71 -6.42
CA PRO A 278 11.99 15.36 -5.21
C PRO A 278 11.86 14.34 -4.08
N ARG A 279 12.22 14.75 -2.87
CA ARG A 279 12.23 13.91 -1.67
C ARG A 279 11.84 14.72 -0.45
N VAL A 280 11.16 14.06 0.49
CA VAL A 280 11.05 14.58 1.86
C VAL A 280 12.33 14.14 2.60
N PRO A 281 13.10 15.07 3.19
CA PRO A 281 14.28 14.71 3.97
C PRO A 281 13.95 13.76 5.12
N ARG A 282 14.88 12.85 5.41
CA ARG A 282 14.64 11.76 6.38
C ARG A 282 14.33 12.31 7.77
N GLU A 283 15.06 13.31 8.20
CA GLU A 283 14.91 14.00 9.48
C GLU A 283 13.61 14.80 9.61
N GLN A 284 12.93 15.07 8.49
CA GLN A 284 11.65 15.77 8.45
C GLN A 284 10.47 14.81 8.23
N SER A 285 10.71 13.54 7.91
CA SER A 285 9.66 12.62 7.47
C SER A 285 8.58 12.37 8.53
N GLU A 286 8.92 12.38 9.82
CA GLU A 286 7.94 12.31 10.91
C GLU A 286 7.08 13.58 10.97
N LYS A 287 7.71 14.77 10.92
CA LYS A 287 6.99 16.05 10.94
C LYS A 287 6.09 16.21 9.71
N PHE A 288 6.55 15.74 8.55
CA PHE A 288 5.76 15.68 7.33
C PHE A 288 4.52 14.79 7.52
N PHE A 289 4.66 13.61 8.14
CA PHE A 289 3.50 12.77 8.48
C PHE A 289 2.55 13.45 9.46
N GLN A 290 3.08 14.11 10.50
CA GLN A 290 2.25 14.87 11.45
C GLN A 290 1.47 15.99 10.76
N TRP A 291 2.12 16.76 9.89
CA TRP A 291 1.48 17.78 9.06
C TRP A 291 0.38 17.20 8.15
N MET A 292 0.65 16.05 7.50
CA MET A 292 -0.34 15.34 6.68
C MET A 292 -1.59 14.99 7.50
N CYS A 293 -1.40 14.55 8.74
CA CYS A 293 -2.49 14.20 9.65
C CYS A 293 -3.24 15.43 10.18
N ASP A 294 -2.51 16.45 10.63
CA ASP A 294 -3.09 17.57 11.36
C ASP A 294 -3.71 18.62 10.44
N GLU A 295 -3.05 18.94 9.33
CA GLU A 295 -3.41 20.09 8.49
C GLU A 295 -3.99 19.68 7.14
N PHE A 296 -3.50 18.59 6.54
CA PHE A 296 -3.85 18.26 5.17
C PHE A 296 -5.08 17.34 5.02
N ARG A 297 -5.07 16.18 5.70
CA ARG A 297 -6.16 15.17 5.57
C ARG A 297 -7.14 15.16 6.74
N GLY A 298 -6.83 15.86 7.83
CA GLY A 298 -7.79 16.09 8.92
C GLY A 298 -8.10 14.86 9.76
N SER A 299 -9.35 14.73 10.21
CA SER A 299 -9.78 13.86 11.31
C SER A 299 -9.33 12.39 11.18
N ASN A 300 -9.63 11.73 10.04
CA ASN A 300 -9.29 10.31 9.86
C ASN A 300 -7.77 10.06 9.87
N ALA A 301 -6.98 10.98 9.29
CA ALA A 301 -5.53 10.85 9.30
C ALA A 301 -4.95 11.06 10.71
N ARG A 302 -5.53 11.95 11.54
CA ARG A 302 -5.18 12.05 12.97
C ARG A 302 -5.49 10.75 13.71
N LEU A 303 -6.64 10.14 13.47
CA LEU A 303 -7.01 8.86 14.08
C LEU A 303 -6.03 7.74 13.70
N VAL A 304 -5.52 7.72 12.46
CA VAL A 304 -4.46 6.78 12.05
C VAL A 304 -3.19 6.98 12.89
N ARG A 305 -2.71 8.22 13.02
CA ARG A 305 -1.53 8.54 13.85
C ARG A 305 -1.75 8.11 15.30
N ASP A 306 -2.89 8.47 15.87
CA ASP A 306 -3.20 8.20 17.27
C ASP A 306 -3.32 6.69 17.53
N ALA A 307 -3.89 5.93 16.59
CA ALA A 307 -3.94 4.47 16.65
C ALA A 307 -2.54 3.84 16.60
N LEU A 308 -1.64 4.33 15.75
CA LEU A 308 -0.25 3.87 15.72
C LEU A 308 0.47 4.16 17.05
N TYR A 309 0.30 5.36 17.60
CA TYR A 309 0.88 5.75 18.89
C TYR A 309 0.22 5.09 20.10
N ALA A 310 -1.00 4.57 19.98
CA ALA A 310 -1.62 3.78 21.03
C ALA A 310 -1.04 2.35 21.08
N HIS A 311 -0.72 1.78 19.92
CA HIS A 311 -0.35 0.35 19.82
C HIS A 311 1.15 0.08 19.78
N PHE A 312 1.98 0.99 19.25
CA PHE A 312 3.42 0.79 19.12
C PHE A 312 4.22 1.78 19.97
N ASP A 313 5.45 1.43 20.35
CA ASP A 313 6.40 2.40 20.92
C ASP A 313 6.81 3.42 19.84
N PRO A 314 6.63 4.74 20.04
CA PRO A 314 7.01 5.75 19.05
C PRO A 314 8.47 5.65 18.57
N ARG A 315 9.39 5.20 19.43
CA ARG A 315 10.82 5.01 19.07
C ARG A 315 11.03 3.88 18.06
N ARG A 316 10.03 3.02 17.88
CA ARG A 316 10.03 1.90 16.93
C ARG A 316 9.37 2.27 15.60
N ILE A 317 8.87 3.49 15.44
CA ILE A 317 8.23 3.96 14.20
C ILE A 317 9.20 4.85 13.41
N SER A 318 9.30 4.60 12.10
CA SER A 318 9.99 5.48 11.15
C SER A 318 9.02 5.86 10.03
N TYR A 319 9.24 7.00 9.38
CA TYR A 319 8.34 7.56 8.37
C TYR A 319 9.06 7.76 7.03
N TYR A 320 8.35 7.53 5.93
CA TYR A 320 8.87 7.64 4.58
C TYR A 320 7.81 8.17 3.61
N ALA A 321 8.12 9.21 2.84
CA ALA A 321 7.32 9.57 1.67
C ALA A 321 7.69 8.62 0.52
N ALA A 322 6.76 7.78 0.08
CA ALA A 322 7.02 6.68 -0.83
C ALA A 322 6.21 6.76 -2.12
N SER A 323 6.84 6.42 -3.24
CA SER A 323 6.19 6.29 -4.53
C SER A 323 6.68 5.03 -5.24
N ALA A 324 5.75 4.14 -5.56
CA ALA A 324 6.06 2.87 -6.21
C ALA A 324 6.47 3.04 -7.68
N VAL A 325 5.90 4.02 -8.38
CA VAL A 325 6.22 4.29 -9.80
C VAL A 325 7.13 5.49 -9.99
N GLY A 326 7.27 6.33 -8.98
CA GLY A 326 8.05 7.56 -9.04
C GLY A 326 7.39 8.67 -9.84
N PHE A 327 8.20 9.68 -10.15
CA PHE A 327 7.82 10.80 -10.99
C PHE A 327 8.18 10.54 -12.45
N ARG A 328 7.48 11.22 -13.36
CA ARG A 328 7.88 11.29 -14.76
C ARG A 328 9.12 12.16 -14.86
N LEU A 329 10.09 11.67 -15.61
CA LEU A 329 11.28 12.42 -15.98
C LEU A 329 11.13 12.90 -17.41
N ASN A 330 11.71 14.07 -17.70
CA ASN A 330 11.79 14.60 -19.05
C ASN A 330 12.79 13.78 -19.92
N PRO A 331 12.94 14.08 -21.23
CA PRO A 331 13.88 13.37 -22.10
C PRO A 331 15.34 13.44 -21.63
N GLN A 332 15.72 14.46 -20.86
CA GLN A 332 17.05 14.60 -20.25
C GLN A 332 17.20 13.80 -18.94
N HIS A 333 16.19 13.00 -18.58
CA HIS A 333 16.13 12.23 -17.34
C HIS A 333 16.17 13.07 -16.06
N VAL A 334 15.63 14.29 -16.13
CA VAL A 334 15.51 15.21 -15.00
C VAL A 334 14.04 15.40 -14.65
N PHE A 335 13.75 15.54 -13.36
CA PHE A 335 12.42 15.88 -12.86
C PHE A 335 11.96 17.25 -13.35
N ASP A 336 10.69 17.33 -13.78
CA ASP A 336 10.04 18.56 -14.23
C ASP A 336 8.75 18.79 -13.45
N TYR A 337 8.71 19.83 -12.62
CA TYR A 337 7.54 20.20 -11.81
C TYR A 337 6.30 20.53 -12.65
N GLY A 338 6.47 20.96 -13.91
CA GLY A 338 5.35 21.22 -14.81
C GLY A 338 4.70 19.95 -15.36
N ASP A 339 5.41 18.82 -15.41
CA ASP A 339 4.98 17.61 -16.12
C ASP A 339 5.51 16.30 -15.50
N TYR A 340 5.34 16.18 -14.17
CA TYR A 340 5.86 15.07 -13.36
C TYR A 340 4.91 13.86 -13.19
N VAL A 341 3.64 13.98 -13.58
CA VAL A 341 2.63 12.95 -13.28
C VAL A 341 2.88 11.71 -14.15
N GLN A 342 3.08 10.56 -13.50
CA GLN A 342 3.24 9.26 -14.18
C GLN A 342 1.91 8.64 -14.62
N PRO A 343 0.88 8.53 -13.75
CA PRO A 343 -0.39 7.94 -14.15
C PRO A 343 -1.09 8.80 -15.21
N VAL A 344 -1.53 8.18 -16.30
CA VAL A 344 -2.37 8.80 -17.32
C VAL A 344 -3.49 7.85 -17.70
N ALA A 345 -4.71 8.38 -17.86
CA ALA A 345 -5.82 7.60 -18.38
C ALA A 345 -5.70 7.51 -19.91
N VAL A 346 -5.65 6.28 -20.43
CA VAL A 346 -5.71 5.98 -21.87
C VAL A 346 -6.87 4.99 -22.04
N ASP A 347 -7.89 5.39 -22.79
CA ASP A 347 -9.10 4.59 -23.02
C ASP A 347 -9.75 4.10 -21.71
N GLY A 348 -9.83 4.98 -20.71
CA GLY A 348 -10.38 4.67 -19.39
C GLY A 348 -9.50 3.77 -18.51
N THR A 349 -8.32 3.35 -18.99
CA THR A 349 -7.37 2.52 -18.23
C THR A 349 -6.17 3.34 -17.78
N LEU A 350 -5.78 3.21 -16.51
CA LEU A 350 -4.58 3.86 -16.00
C LEU A 350 -3.30 3.21 -16.57
N ARG A 351 -2.44 4.05 -17.15
CA ARG A 351 -1.14 3.70 -17.73
C ARG A 351 -0.02 4.55 -17.14
N ILE A 352 1.21 4.09 -17.29
CA ILE A 352 2.41 4.77 -16.83
C ILE A 352 3.09 5.43 -18.05
N ARG A 353 3.39 6.72 -17.98
CA ARG A 353 3.96 7.44 -19.13
C ARG A 353 5.40 7.04 -19.46
N THR A 354 6.22 6.81 -18.44
CA THR A 354 7.67 6.56 -18.62
C THR A 354 8.17 5.41 -17.76
N SER A 355 9.47 5.10 -17.83
CA SER A 355 10.07 4.10 -16.94
C SER A 355 9.89 4.48 -15.47
N PRO A 356 9.41 3.56 -14.63
CA PRO A 356 9.23 3.85 -13.23
C PRO A 356 10.58 4.10 -12.56
N VAL A 357 10.60 5.06 -11.64
CA VAL A 357 11.78 5.40 -10.82
C VAL A 357 11.34 5.44 -9.35
N PRO A 358 11.18 4.27 -8.71
CA PRO A 358 10.60 4.20 -7.37
C PRO A 358 11.37 5.02 -6.35
N ILE A 359 10.66 5.59 -5.37
CA ILE A 359 11.21 6.41 -4.29
C ILE A 359 10.80 5.80 -2.96
N ASN A 360 11.78 5.51 -2.10
CA ASN A 360 11.55 4.93 -0.77
C ASN A 360 10.70 3.65 -0.80
N VAL A 361 11.04 2.73 -1.72
CA VAL A 361 10.40 1.41 -1.82
C VAL A 361 11.29 0.32 -1.22
N LEU A 362 12.60 0.41 -1.41
CA LEU A 362 13.55 -0.54 -0.84
C LEU A 362 14.07 -0.05 0.51
N GLU A 363 14.30 1.26 0.62
CA GLU A 363 14.92 1.94 1.75
C GLU A 363 14.19 1.69 3.08
N PRO A 364 12.83 1.73 3.16
CA PRO A 364 12.12 1.42 4.40
C PRO A 364 12.36 -0.01 4.90
N LEU A 365 12.60 -0.97 4.00
CA LEU A 365 12.89 -2.37 4.35
C LEU A 365 14.32 -2.52 4.88
N ILE A 366 15.29 -1.87 4.22
CA ILE A 366 16.71 -1.88 4.64
C ILE A 366 16.84 -1.28 6.04
N ASP A 367 16.24 -0.11 6.27
CA ASP A 367 16.28 0.55 7.57
C ASP A 367 15.57 -0.27 8.65
N LEU A 368 14.42 -0.86 8.32
CA LEU A 368 13.65 -1.69 9.25
C LEU A 368 14.45 -2.91 9.70
N GLU A 369 15.10 -3.60 8.76
CA GLU A 369 15.98 -4.74 9.06
C GLU A 369 17.14 -4.33 9.98
N SER A 370 17.77 -3.20 9.66
CA SER A 370 18.87 -2.62 10.46
C SER A 370 18.44 -2.23 11.87
N ARG A 371 17.22 -1.70 12.05
CA ARG A 371 16.66 -1.35 13.36
C ARG A 371 16.37 -2.61 14.19
N ILE A 372 15.71 -3.61 13.60
CA ILE A 372 15.42 -4.89 14.26
C ILE A 372 16.71 -5.59 14.69
N HIS A 373 17.71 -5.62 13.82
CA HIS A 373 18.98 -6.27 14.13
C HIS A 373 19.73 -5.59 15.28
N ARG A 374 19.78 -4.25 15.29
CA ARG A 374 20.42 -3.48 16.38
C ARG A 374 19.76 -3.74 17.73
N ASP A 375 18.43 -3.82 17.77
CA ASP A 375 17.70 -4.09 19.01
C ASP A 375 17.95 -5.52 19.52
N ARG A 376 17.97 -6.52 18.63
CA ARG A 376 18.34 -7.90 18.98
C ARG A 376 19.78 -8.00 19.52
N GLY A 377 20.71 -7.26 18.92
CA GLY A 377 22.11 -7.22 19.37
C GLY A 377 22.27 -6.58 20.77
N ARG A 378 21.42 -5.62 21.13
CA ARG A 378 21.41 -4.99 22.47
C ARG A 378 20.76 -5.88 23.55
N GLY A 379 19.79 -6.70 23.18
CA GLY A 379 19.10 -7.62 24.09
C GLY A 379 19.92 -8.84 24.54
N GLY A 380 21.02 -9.17 23.86
CA GLY A 380 21.90 -10.31 24.19
C GLY A 380 22.73 -10.18 25.47
N GLY A 381 22.70 -9.02 26.14
CA GLY A 381 23.44 -8.78 27.40
C GLY A 381 22.71 -9.22 28.68
N TRP A 382 21.46 -9.69 28.60
CA TRP A 382 20.64 -10.02 29.77
C TRP A 382 20.21 -11.49 29.76
N ARG A 383 21.13 -12.41 30.10
CA ARG A 383 20.82 -13.75 30.65
C ARG A 383 22.08 -14.48 31.13
N VAL A 384 22.73 -13.98 32.18
CA VAL A 384 23.50 -14.84 33.10
C VAL A 384 23.29 -14.32 34.54
N GLY A 385 22.07 -14.49 35.04
CA GLY A 385 21.75 -14.38 36.47
C GLY A 385 21.50 -15.78 37.01
N LYS A 386 22.48 -16.32 37.73
CA LYS A 386 22.52 -17.66 38.33
C LYS A 386 21.24 -17.99 39.11
N ARG A 387 20.64 -19.15 38.82
CA ARG A 387 19.98 -19.94 39.86
C ARG A 387 21.06 -20.54 40.75
N ARG A 388 21.01 -20.25 42.04
CA ARG A 388 21.36 -21.18 43.11
C ARG A 388 20.28 -21.09 44.16
#